data_AF-A0A3C0G766-F1
#
_entry.id   AF-A0A3C0G766-F1
#
_cell.length_a   1.000
_cell.length_b   1.000
_cell.length_c   1.000
_cell.angle_alpha   90.00
_cell.angle_beta   90.00
_cell.angle_gamma   90.00
#
_symmetry.space_group_name_H-M   'P 1'
#
loop_
_entity.id
_entity.type
_entity.pdbx_description
1 polymer ?
#
loop_
_entity_poly.entity_id
_entity_poly.type
_entity_poly.pdbx_seq_one_letter_code
_entity_poly.pdbx_strand_id
1 'polypeptide(L)'
;GIFGQLNQVYAFLGVPERSIEFSTTAASEVVIRDETLTDLSAQIAGVLSASPTFPAFVQSFGLPVEAAPLVAGLLGSTYGQTREATADDLFVLPSSSIIGTVNTESVAALMAAGLPQTLAGQFSVEGISLPLEDKWVLIPSEQEEIAVATAAFNQIIEATANQAGLALVDANGLLNQLANGGITSGDFTLTSNLVTGSAFSLDGIHPTARGYALLANEFMKAIDATYGSNFEESGNLLNVGDYPTNYPATLQ
;
A
#
# COMPACT_ATOMS: atom_id res chain seq x y z
N GLY A 1 -9.39 26.23 -6.65
CA GLY A 1 -9.74 25.27 -5.59
C GLY A 1 -8.61 25.19 -4.58
N ILE A 2 -8.70 24.27 -3.62
CA ILE A 2 -7.72 24.19 -2.53
C ILE A 2 -6.32 23.82 -2.99
N PHE A 3 -6.19 22.85 -3.90
CA PHE A 3 -4.89 22.46 -4.45
C PHE A 3 -4.23 23.60 -5.21
N GLY A 4 -5.00 24.49 -5.84
CA GLY A 4 -4.43 25.71 -6.44
C GLY A 4 -3.77 26.65 -5.42
N GLN A 5 -4.30 26.75 -4.19
CA GLN A 5 -3.67 27.50 -3.11
C GLN A 5 -2.44 26.77 -2.56
N LEU A 6 -2.54 25.45 -2.35
CA LEU A 6 -1.43 24.62 -1.88
C LEU A 6 -0.25 24.63 -2.86
N ASN A 7 -0.51 24.49 -4.16
CA ASN A 7 0.54 24.48 -5.19
C ASN A 7 1.28 25.83 -5.25
N GLN A 8 0.59 26.95 -4.99
CA GLN A 8 1.25 28.26 -4.84
C GLN A 8 2.15 28.30 -3.61
N VAL A 9 1.72 27.70 -2.50
CA VAL A 9 2.53 27.59 -1.28
C VAL A 9 3.75 26.69 -1.51
N TYR A 10 3.58 25.53 -2.15
CA TYR A 10 4.68 24.63 -2.48
C TYR A 10 5.72 25.30 -3.40
N ALA A 11 5.26 26.01 -4.44
CA ALA A 11 6.14 26.79 -5.30
C ALA A 11 6.89 27.88 -4.51
N PHE A 12 6.21 28.58 -3.59
CA PHE A 12 6.84 29.59 -2.74
C PHE A 12 7.88 29.00 -1.77
N LEU A 13 7.61 27.82 -1.22
CA LEU A 13 8.51 27.10 -0.32
C LEU A 13 9.65 26.35 -1.05
N GLY A 14 9.67 26.39 -2.39
CA GLY A 14 10.72 25.76 -3.19
C GLY A 14 10.59 24.25 -3.34
N VAL A 15 9.39 23.70 -3.17
CA VAL A 15 9.06 22.27 -3.34
C VAL A 15 7.94 22.05 -4.38
N PRO A 16 8.03 22.63 -5.59
CA PRO A 16 6.96 22.55 -6.59
C PRO A 16 6.60 21.12 -6.99
N GLU A 17 7.52 20.17 -6.83
CA GLU A 17 7.32 18.73 -7.07
C GLU A 17 6.26 18.10 -6.16
N ARG A 18 5.85 18.76 -5.06
CA ARG A 18 4.75 18.30 -4.19
C ARG A 18 3.37 18.81 -4.62
N SER A 19 3.29 19.53 -5.74
CA SER A 19 2.03 20.04 -6.26
C SER A 19 1.05 18.90 -6.56
N ILE A 20 -0.23 19.15 -6.33
CA ILE A 20 -1.32 18.19 -6.58
C ILE A 20 -2.11 18.68 -7.80
N GLU A 21 -2.17 17.88 -8.85
CA GLU A 21 -2.85 18.19 -10.10
C GLU A 21 -3.56 16.94 -10.66
N PHE A 22 -4.86 16.84 -10.39
CA PHE A 22 -5.66 15.75 -10.93
C PHE A 22 -5.98 15.93 -12.41
N SER A 23 -5.82 14.84 -13.17
CA SER A 23 -6.21 14.77 -14.57
C SER A 23 -7.72 14.96 -14.77
N THR A 24 -8.07 15.62 -15.87
CA THR A 24 -9.47 15.79 -16.31
C THR A 24 -9.87 14.78 -17.40
N THR A 25 -8.91 14.00 -17.91
CA THR A 25 -9.09 13.13 -19.09
C THR A 25 -8.60 11.69 -18.86
N ALA A 26 -7.93 11.43 -17.74
CA ALA A 26 -7.42 10.11 -17.35
C ALA A 26 -7.65 9.87 -15.85
N ALA A 27 -7.33 8.66 -15.39
CA ALA A 27 -7.23 8.38 -13.97
C ALA A 27 -6.13 9.26 -13.36
N SER A 28 -6.39 9.78 -12.17
CA SER A 28 -5.41 10.56 -11.41
C SER A 28 -4.80 9.71 -10.32
N GLU A 29 -3.57 10.06 -9.97
CA GLU A 29 -2.85 9.56 -8.83
C GLU A 29 -3.57 9.94 -7.54
N VAL A 30 -3.47 9.08 -6.52
CA VAL A 30 -3.93 9.42 -5.18
C VAL A 30 -2.90 10.28 -4.47
N VAL A 31 -3.36 11.15 -3.57
CA VAL A 31 -2.49 11.88 -2.66
C VAL A 31 -2.15 10.97 -1.48
N ILE A 32 -0.86 10.88 -1.16
CA ILE A 32 -0.36 10.04 -0.06
C ILE A 32 0.42 10.87 0.95
N ARG A 33 0.48 10.39 2.18
CA ARG A 33 1.49 10.79 3.14
C ARG A 33 2.81 10.10 2.80
N ASP A 34 3.90 10.85 2.86
CA ASP A 34 5.27 10.34 2.67
C ASP A 34 6.15 10.92 3.78
N GLU A 35 6.52 10.06 4.71
CA GLU A 35 7.27 10.38 5.91
C GLU A 35 8.75 10.67 5.64
N THR A 36 9.27 10.36 4.44
CA THR A 36 10.63 10.74 4.03
C THR A 36 10.73 12.21 3.67
N LEU A 37 9.60 12.84 3.37
CA LEU A 37 9.53 14.26 3.05
C LEU A 37 9.77 15.11 4.30
N THR A 38 10.56 16.18 4.15
CA THR A 38 10.62 17.24 5.18
C THR A 38 9.23 17.73 5.52
N ASP A 39 8.88 17.75 6.81
CA ASP A 39 7.61 18.27 7.29
C ASP A 39 7.55 19.80 7.16
N LEU A 40 6.64 20.25 6.29
CA LEU A 40 6.37 21.66 6.02
C LEU A 40 5.10 22.16 6.70
N SER A 41 4.52 21.42 7.66
CA SER A 41 3.24 21.77 8.29
C SER A 41 3.21 23.20 8.83
N ALA A 42 4.24 23.58 9.59
CA ALA A 42 4.37 24.92 10.17
C ALA A 42 4.59 26.00 9.10
N GLN A 43 5.37 25.68 8.07
CA GLN A 43 5.71 26.57 6.97
C GLN A 43 4.50 26.86 6.10
N ILE A 44 3.73 25.83 5.73
CA ILE A 44 2.47 25.96 4.98
C ILE A 44 1.49 26.83 5.77
N ALA A 45 1.27 26.54 7.05
CA ALA A 45 0.38 27.34 7.89
C ALA A 45 0.85 28.80 7.99
N GLY A 46 2.16 29.03 8.10
CA GLY A 46 2.77 30.36 8.13
C GLY A 46 2.56 31.14 6.84
N VAL A 47 2.80 30.53 5.67
CA VAL A 47 2.62 31.17 4.35
C VAL A 47 1.15 31.51 4.11
N LEU A 48 0.24 30.59 4.41
CA LEU A 48 -1.21 30.82 4.27
C LEU A 48 -1.69 31.93 5.21
N SER A 49 -1.19 31.97 6.46
CA SER A 49 -1.54 33.02 7.43
C SER A 49 -1.01 34.40 7.03
N ALA A 50 0.14 34.45 6.35
CA ALA A 50 0.71 35.70 5.84
C ALA A 50 0.07 36.17 4.53
N SER A 51 -0.72 35.32 3.86
CA SER A 51 -1.32 35.64 2.56
C SER A 51 -2.53 36.57 2.71
N PRO A 52 -2.55 37.74 2.04
CA PRO A 52 -3.67 38.67 2.10
C PRO A 52 -4.93 38.15 1.37
N THR A 53 -4.79 37.17 0.48
CA THR A 53 -5.91 36.60 -0.29
C THR A 53 -6.51 35.36 0.36
N PHE A 54 -5.80 34.73 1.29
CA PHE A 54 -6.24 33.49 1.93
C PHE A 54 -7.53 33.66 2.76
N PRO A 55 -7.75 34.75 3.53
CA PRO A 55 -9.00 34.91 4.25
C PRO A 55 -10.24 34.98 3.33
N ALA A 56 -10.12 35.62 2.16
CA ALA A 56 -11.19 35.65 1.16
C ALA A 56 -11.45 34.26 0.55
N PHE A 57 -10.41 33.46 0.36
CA PHE A 57 -10.54 32.06 -0.04
C PHE A 57 -11.28 31.24 1.03
N VAL A 58 -10.97 31.42 2.31
CA VAL A 58 -11.67 30.75 3.43
C VAL A 58 -13.16 31.14 3.46
N GLN A 59 -13.48 32.42 3.25
CA GLN A 59 -14.87 32.87 3.13
C GLN A 59 -15.63 32.23 1.96
N SER A 60 -14.94 31.84 0.88
CA SER A 60 -15.58 31.14 -0.26
C SER A 60 -16.14 29.77 0.12
N PHE A 61 -15.68 29.19 1.23
CA PHE A 61 -16.26 27.98 1.84
C PHE A 61 -17.43 28.26 2.79
N GLY A 62 -17.87 29.51 2.91
CA GLY A 62 -18.93 29.92 3.84
C GLY A 62 -18.45 30.04 5.30
N LEU A 63 -17.13 30.06 5.52
CA LEU A 63 -16.53 30.25 6.85
C LEU A 63 -16.32 31.73 7.17
N PRO A 64 -16.33 32.12 8.46
CA PRO A 64 -15.95 33.46 8.89
C PRO A 64 -14.46 33.72 8.64
N VAL A 65 -14.05 34.99 8.48
CA VAL A 65 -12.64 35.39 8.24
C VAL A 65 -11.74 34.92 9.37
N GLU A 66 -12.28 34.92 10.58
CA GLU A 66 -11.65 34.51 11.83
C GLU A 66 -11.28 33.02 11.83
N ALA A 67 -11.86 32.21 10.94
CA ALA A 67 -11.48 30.81 10.74
C ALA A 67 -10.20 30.65 9.92
N ALA A 68 -9.66 31.71 9.30
CA ALA A 68 -8.48 31.58 8.44
C ALA A 68 -7.26 30.98 9.14
N PRO A 69 -6.88 31.38 10.37
CA PRO A 69 -5.77 30.74 11.08
C PRO A 69 -5.98 29.24 11.33
N LEU A 70 -7.22 28.84 11.65
CA LEU A 70 -7.59 27.43 11.84
C LEU A 70 -7.42 26.64 10.54
N VAL A 71 -7.98 27.14 9.43
CA VAL A 71 -7.89 26.47 8.13
C VAL A 71 -6.43 26.40 7.65
N ALA A 72 -5.64 27.47 7.83
CA ALA A 72 -4.20 27.44 7.53
C ALA A 72 -3.48 26.34 8.33
N GLY A 73 -3.78 26.22 9.62
CA GLY A 73 -3.23 25.18 10.49
C GLY A 73 -3.62 23.77 10.04
N LEU A 74 -4.90 23.55 9.72
CA LEU A 74 -5.39 22.27 9.20
C LEU A 74 -4.69 21.89 7.90
N LEU A 75 -4.62 22.80 6.93
CA LEU A 75 -3.94 22.54 5.66
C LEU A 75 -2.44 22.30 5.84
N GLY A 76 -1.80 23.02 6.76
CA GLY A 76 -0.43 22.72 7.15
C GLY A 76 -0.29 21.29 7.64
N SER A 77 -1.06 20.90 8.66
CA SER A 77 -0.99 19.56 9.25
C SER A 77 -1.35 18.43 8.29
N THR A 78 -2.29 18.67 7.36
CA THR A 78 -2.72 17.64 6.41
C THR A 78 -1.71 17.45 5.29
N TYR A 79 -1.09 18.54 4.78
CA TYR A 79 -0.30 18.52 3.55
C TYR A 79 1.21 18.80 3.75
N GLY A 80 1.67 18.85 5.01
CA GLY A 80 3.07 19.12 5.36
C GLY A 80 4.05 18.05 4.85
N GLN A 81 3.60 16.80 4.75
CA GLN A 81 4.38 15.64 4.30
C GLN A 81 3.60 14.82 3.28
N THR A 82 3.15 15.46 2.20
CA THR A 82 2.32 14.80 1.18
C THR A 82 2.84 15.05 -0.22
N ARG A 83 2.51 14.13 -1.11
CA ARG A 83 2.70 14.23 -2.55
C ARG A 83 1.67 13.37 -3.27
N GLU A 84 1.56 13.52 -4.58
CA GLU A 84 0.90 12.51 -5.40
C GLU A 84 1.75 11.24 -5.46
N ALA A 85 1.08 10.09 -5.52
CA ALA A 85 1.72 8.79 -5.68
C ALA A 85 2.47 8.71 -7.01
N THR A 86 3.50 7.89 -7.08
CA THR A 86 4.23 7.55 -8.30
C THR A 86 3.99 6.09 -8.67
N ALA A 87 4.47 5.67 -9.83
CA ALA A 87 4.46 4.26 -10.24
C ALA A 87 5.33 3.34 -9.35
N ASP A 88 6.20 3.91 -8.51
CA ASP A 88 7.07 3.16 -7.61
C ASP A 88 6.42 2.90 -6.25
N ASP A 89 5.28 3.53 -5.93
CA ASP A 89 4.54 3.28 -4.69
C ASP A 89 3.64 2.04 -4.82
N LEU A 90 3.63 1.18 -3.80
CA LEU A 90 2.79 -0.02 -3.77
C LEU A 90 1.61 0.14 -2.82
N PHE A 91 0.40 -0.05 -3.32
CA PHE A 91 -0.81 0.00 -2.50
C PHE A 91 -1.20 -1.37 -1.97
N VAL A 92 -1.57 -1.44 -0.69
CA VAL A 92 -2.12 -2.67 -0.12
C VAL A 92 -3.51 -2.93 -0.69
N LEU A 93 -3.85 -4.18 -1.01
CA LEU A 93 -5.13 -4.54 -1.65
C LEU A 93 -6.38 -3.97 -0.92
N PRO A 94 -6.46 -3.97 0.43
CA PRO A 94 -7.62 -3.42 1.12
C PRO A 94 -7.83 -1.90 0.93
N SER A 95 -6.80 -1.14 0.54
CA SER A 95 -6.93 0.30 0.26
C SER A 95 -7.93 0.60 -0.87
N SER A 96 -8.14 -0.35 -1.78
CA SER A 96 -9.12 -0.24 -2.87
C SER A 96 -10.55 0.04 -2.38
N SER A 97 -10.90 -0.41 -1.17
CA SER A 97 -12.23 -0.21 -0.59
C SER A 97 -12.45 1.17 0.01
N ILE A 98 -11.37 1.91 0.29
CA ILE A 98 -11.43 3.22 0.96
C ILE A 98 -11.12 4.39 0.01
N ILE A 99 -10.35 4.18 -1.07
CA ILE A 99 -9.97 5.26 -1.99
C ILE A 99 -11.22 5.93 -2.57
N GLY A 100 -11.27 7.26 -2.50
CA GLY A 100 -12.40 8.06 -2.99
C GLY A 100 -13.64 8.03 -2.09
N THR A 101 -13.58 7.36 -0.94
CA THR A 101 -14.66 7.35 0.06
C THR A 101 -14.43 8.40 1.15
N VAL A 102 -15.51 8.83 1.81
CA VAL A 102 -15.43 9.81 2.90
C VAL A 102 -15.09 9.07 4.21
N ASN A 103 -13.97 9.44 4.82
CA ASN A 103 -13.57 8.95 6.14
C ASN A 103 -14.39 9.64 7.24
N THR A 104 -15.25 8.89 7.92
CA THR A 104 -16.16 9.42 8.94
C THR A 104 -15.45 9.89 10.21
N GLU A 105 -14.30 9.32 10.54
CA GLU A 105 -13.50 9.73 11.71
C GLU A 105 -12.87 11.10 11.45
N SER A 106 -12.31 11.31 10.25
CA SER A 106 -11.81 12.61 9.79
C SER A 106 -12.93 13.66 9.75
N VAL A 107 -14.13 13.31 9.28
CA VAL A 107 -15.29 14.22 9.32
C VAL A 107 -15.60 14.64 10.75
N ALA A 108 -15.68 13.68 11.68
CA ALA A 108 -15.95 13.97 13.09
C ALA A 108 -14.87 14.86 13.72
N ALA A 109 -13.59 14.61 13.42
CA ALA A 109 -12.48 15.42 13.90
C ALA A 109 -12.53 16.87 13.37
N LEU A 110 -12.80 17.05 12.07
CA LEU A 110 -12.93 18.38 11.46
C LEU A 110 -14.17 19.13 11.97
N MET A 111 -15.27 18.43 12.22
CA MET A 111 -16.44 19.02 12.88
C MET A 111 -16.14 19.46 14.30
N ALA A 112 -15.40 18.65 15.07
CA ALA A 112 -14.94 19.03 16.41
C ALA A 112 -13.99 20.23 16.38
N ALA A 113 -13.23 20.40 15.29
CA ALA A 113 -12.41 21.60 15.04
C ALA A 113 -13.23 22.83 14.61
N GLY A 114 -14.55 22.69 14.38
CA GLY A 114 -15.46 23.79 14.07
C GLY A 114 -15.85 23.92 12.59
N LEU A 115 -15.49 22.95 11.73
CA LEU A 115 -15.91 22.97 10.32
C LEU A 115 -17.35 22.46 10.18
N PRO A 116 -18.17 23.07 9.30
CA PRO A 116 -19.47 22.53 8.94
C PRO A 116 -19.35 21.12 8.33
N GLN A 117 -20.31 20.25 8.59
CA GLN A 117 -20.30 18.85 8.15
C GLN A 117 -20.03 18.68 6.64
N THR A 118 -20.66 19.51 5.80
CA THR A 118 -20.46 19.45 4.34
C THR A 118 -19.00 19.72 3.95
N LEU A 119 -18.37 20.70 4.59
CA LEU A 119 -16.98 21.07 4.32
C LEU A 119 -16.01 20.03 4.90
N ALA A 120 -16.31 19.52 6.10
CA ALA A 120 -15.57 18.41 6.69
C ALA A 120 -15.59 17.19 5.75
N GLY A 121 -16.76 16.81 5.22
CA GLY A 121 -16.90 15.73 4.24
C GLY A 121 -16.06 15.94 2.97
N GLN A 122 -15.98 17.18 2.47
CA GLN A 122 -15.16 17.52 1.31
C GLN A 122 -13.65 17.43 1.56
N PHE A 123 -13.20 17.56 2.82
CA PHE A 123 -11.80 17.42 3.20
C PHE A 123 -11.42 16.02 3.68
N SER A 124 -12.40 15.15 3.89
CA SER A 124 -12.20 13.79 4.40
C SER A 124 -12.26 12.69 3.34
N VAL A 125 -12.09 13.01 2.04
CA VAL A 125 -12.09 12.01 0.96
C VAL A 125 -10.71 11.36 0.82
N GLU A 126 -10.62 10.07 1.15
CA GLU A 126 -9.39 9.27 1.16
C GLU A 126 -8.70 9.23 -0.21
N GLY A 127 -7.40 9.52 -0.23
CA GLY A 127 -6.56 9.58 -1.42
C GLY A 127 -6.82 10.78 -2.33
N ILE A 128 -7.70 11.71 -1.95
CA ILE A 128 -8.01 12.91 -2.74
C ILE A 128 -7.75 14.16 -1.90
N SER A 129 -8.65 14.46 -0.97
CA SER A 129 -8.53 15.61 -0.07
C SER A 129 -7.91 15.22 1.26
N LEU A 130 -8.10 13.97 1.68
CA LEU A 130 -7.42 13.35 2.80
C LEU A 130 -6.33 12.45 2.22
N PRO A 131 -5.05 12.81 2.33
CA PRO A 131 -3.95 11.95 1.89
C PRO A 131 -4.07 10.56 2.51
N LEU A 132 -3.82 9.51 1.74
CA LEU A 132 -3.78 8.16 2.29
C LEU A 132 -2.70 8.08 3.38
N GLU A 133 -3.10 7.54 4.53
CA GLU A 133 -2.17 7.23 5.60
C GLU A 133 -1.17 6.17 5.19
N ASP A 134 0.00 6.23 5.84
CA ASP A 134 1.13 5.30 5.81
C ASP A 134 0.72 3.81 5.66
N LYS A 135 -0.25 3.36 6.45
CA LYS A 135 -0.72 1.96 6.42
C LYS A 135 -1.29 1.48 5.07
N TRP A 136 -1.61 2.39 4.16
CA TRP A 136 -2.23 2.07 2.87
C TRP A 136 -1.26 2.01 1.69
N VAL A 137 -0.04 2.51 1.87
CA VAL A 137 0.94 2.68 0.80
C VAL A 137 2.33 2.28 1.31
N LEU A 138 3.09 1.56 0.49
CA LEU A 138 4.50 1.28 0.73
C LEU A 138 5.32 2.14 -0.22
N ILE A 139 6.04 3.11 0.32
CA ILE A 139 6.95 3.95 -0.47
C ILE A 139 8.27 3.21 -0.75
N PRO A 140 9.10 3.64 -1.72
CA PRO A 140 10.31 2.92 -2.10
C PRO A 140 11.31 2.65 -0.97
N SER A 141 11.43 3.56 0.00
CA SER A 141 12.29 3.35 1.17
C SER A 141 11.79 2.21 2.06
N GLU A 142 10.47 2.13 2.31
CA GLU A 142 9.89 1.04 3.10
C GLU A 142 10.00 -0.30 2.37
N GLN A 143 9.83 -0.30 1.05
CA GLN A 143 10.04 -1.50 0.23
C GLN A 143 11.48 -2.01 0.35
N GLU A 144 12.48 -1.13 0.34
CA GLU A 144 13.88 -1.49 0.56
C GLU A 144 14.11 -2.01 1.99
N GLU A 145 13.53 -1.36 3.01
CA GLU A 145 13.61 -1.83 4.39
C GLU A 145 13.04 -3.24 4.55
N ILE A 146 11.88 -3.52 3.94
CA ILE A 146 11.25 -4.84 3.90
C ILE A 146 12.15 -5.84 3.18
N ALA A 147 12.74 -5.48 2.03
CA ALA A 147 13.63 -6.35 1.27
C ALA A 147 14.89 -6.71 2.07
N VAL A 148 15.53 -5.72 2.72
CA VAL A 148 16.71 -5.91 3.57
C VAL A 148 16.39 -6.82 4.75
N ALA A 149 15.27 -6.56 5.45
CA ALA A 149 14.85 -7.38 6.58
C ALA A 149 14.55 -8.83 6.14
N THR A 150 13.86 -9.00 5.01
CA THR A 150 13.55 -10.32 4.44
C THR A 150 14.82 -11.10 4.11
N ALA A 151 15.79 -10.46 3.45
CA ALA A 151 17.07 -11.07 3.13
C ALA A 151 17.84 -11.49 4.40
N ALA A 152 17.87 -10.63 5.42
CA ALA A 152 18.53 -10.93 6.69
C ALA A 152 17.88 -12.13 7.41
N PHE A 153 16.55 -12.19 7.45
CA PHE A 153 15.85 -13.34 8.04
C PHE A 153 16.10 -14.63 7.25
N ASN A 154 16.07 -14.58 5.91
CA ASN A 154 16.37 -15.76 5.09
C ASN A 154 17.78 -16.29 5.31
N GLN A 155 18.78 -15.40 5.44
CA GLN A 155 20.16 -15.80 5.78
C GLN A 155 20.25 -16.50 7.14
N ILE A 156 19.55 -15.99 8.16
CA ILE A 156 19.50 -16.60 9.49
C ILE A 156 18.85 -17.97 9.44
N ILE A 157 17.72 -18.10 8.72
CA ILE A 157 17.00 -19.36 8.55
C ILE A 157 17.88 -20.39 7.85
N GLU A 158 18.52 -20.01 6.75
CA GLU A 158 19.42 -20.88 5.98
C GLU A 158 20.61 -21.34 6.83
N ALA A 159 21.30 -20.43 7.49
CA ALA A 159 22.44 -20.76 8.35
C ALA A 159 22.04 -21.73 9.48
N THR A 160 20.87 -21.49 10.10
CA THR A 160 20.35 -22.33 11.18
C THR A 160 19.96 -23.72 10.67
N ALA A 161 19.28 -23.79 9.52
CA ALA A 161 18.90 -25.06 8.91
C ALA A 161 20.13 -25.89 8.53
N ASN A 162 21.12 -25.26 7.89
CA ASN A 162 22.38 -25.91 7.53
C ASN A 162 23.15 -26.43 8.75
N GLN A 163 23.24 -25.63 9.82
CA GLN A 163 23.91 -26.05 11.06
C GLN A 163 23.20 -27.24 11.72
N ALA A 164 21.87 -27.29 11.66
CA ALA A 164 21.07 -28.35 12.23
C ALA A 164 20.90 -29.57 11.30
N GLY A 165 21.39 -29.50 10.06
CA GLY A 165 21.13 -30.53 9.04
C GLY A 165 19.65 -30.65 8.70
N LEU A 166 18.92 -29.52 8.68
CA LEU A 166 17.51 -29.48 8.33
C LEU A 166 17.30 -29.18 6.85
N ALA A 167 16.33 -29.88 6.25
CA ALA A 167 15.88 -29.56 4.89
C ALA A 167 15.35 -28.13 4.83
N LEU A 168 15.71 -27.40 3.77
CA LEU A 168 15.34 -26.00 3.56
C LEU A 168 14.69 -25.83 2.19
N VAL A 169 13.58 -25.10 2.16
CA VAL A 169 12.95 -24.63 0.92
C VAL A 169 13.27 -23.15 0.74
N ASP A 170 13.80 -22.77 -0.41
CA ASP A 170 13.96 -21.37 -0.79
C ASP A 170 12.61 -20.77 -1.21
N ALA A 171 11.84 -20.37 -0.20
CA ALA A 171 10.54 -19.74 -0.41
C ALA A 171 10.66 -18.39 -1.16
N ASN A 172 11.74 -17.63 -0.95
CA ASN A 172 11.92 -16.35 -1.63
C ASN A 172 12.16 -16.55 -3.13
N GLY A 173 13.02 -17.50 -3.50
CA GLY A 173 13.23 -17.92 -4.88
C GLY A 173 11.94 -18.42 -5.54
N LEU A 174 11.15 -19.24 -4.84
CA LEU A 174 9.86 -19.72 -5.32
C LEU A 174 8.89 -18.57 -5.64
N LEU A 175 8.77 -17.61 -4.72
CA LEU A 175 7.89 -16.45 -4.87
C LEU A 175 8.34 -15.55 -6.03
N ASN A 176 9.65 -15.35 -6.19
CA ASN A 176 10.22 -14.63 -7.32
C ASN A 176 9.92 -15.33 -8.65
N GLN A 177 9.99 -16.66 -8.70
CA GLN A 177 9.64 -17.41 -9.90
C GLN A 177 8.14 -17.32 -10.22
N LEU A 178 7.27 -17.41 -9.21
CA LEU A 178 5.82 -17.21 -9.38
C LEU A 178 5.49 -15.84 -9.95
N ALA A 179 6.21 -14.80 -9.54
CA ALA A 179 6.06 -13.43 -10.05
C ALA A 179 6.60 -13.24 -11.47
N ASN A 180 7.64 -13.98 -11.87
CA ASN A 180 8.40 -13.76 -13.10
C ASN A 180 8.25 -14.88 -14.15
N GLY A 181 7.06 -15.47 -14.27
CA GLY A 181 6.78 -16.46 -15.31
C GLY A 181 6.01 -17.69 -14.84
N GLY A 182 5.91 -17.87 -13.52
CA GLY A 182 5.13 -18.93 -12.91
C GLY A 182 5.88 -20.24 -12.74
N ILE A 183 5.20 -21.19 -12.10
CA ILE A 183 5.68 -22.54 -11.82
C ILE A 183 4.69 -23.54 -12.38
N THR A 184 5.17 -24.42 -13.25
CA THR A 184 4.34 -25.49 -13.83
C THR A 184 4.40 -26.73 -12.96
N SER A 185 3.24 -27.25 -12.58
CA SER A 185 3.07 -28.51 -11.87
C SER A 185 1.84 -29.25 -12.43
N GLY A 186 2.07 -30.44 -12.99
CA GLY A 186 1.07 -31.14 -13.78
C GLY A 186 0.59 -30.30 -14.97
N ASP A 187 -0.72 -30.19 -15.12
CA ASP A 187 -1.37 -29.43 -16.21
C ASP A 187 -1.55 -27.94 -15.90
N PHE A 188 -1.03 -27.45 -14.77
CA PHE A 188 -1.24 -26.08 -14.29
C PHE A 188 0.06 -25.29 -14.23
N THR A 189 0.03 -24.06 -14.74
CA THR A 189 1.06 -23.05 -14.49
C THR A 189 0.51 -22.04 -13.49
N LEU A 190 1.04 -22.09 -12.26
CA LEU A 190 0.69 -21.15 -11.20
C LEU A 190 1.52 -19.87 -11.37
N THR A 191 0.91 -18.72 -11.18
CA THR A 191 1.56 -17.40 -11.18
C THR A 191 1.10 -16.59 -9.96
N SER A 192 1.76 -15.48 -9.65
CA SER A 192 1.36 -14.60 -8.54
C SER A 192 0.14 -13.71 -8.86
N ASN A 193 -0.42 -13.76 -10.07
CA ASN A 193 -1.55 -12.89 -10.45
C ASN A 193 -2.76 -13.09 -9.53
N LEU A 194 -3.30 -11.99 -9.01
CA LEU A 194 -4.52 -12.02 -8.18
C LEU A 194 -5.69 -12.60 -8.99
N VAL A 195 -6.47 -13.49 -8.36
CA VAL A 195 -7.61 -14.22 -8.94
C VAL A 195 -7.25 -15.26 -10.01
N THR A 196 -6.42 -14.91 -10.99
CA THR A 196 -6.16 -15.74 -12.19
C THR A 196 -4.91 -16.60 -12.08
N GLY A 197 -3.98 -16.25 -11.19
CA GLY A 197 -2.70 -16.93 -11.07
C GLY A 197 -2.75 -18.26 -10.33
N SER A 198 -3.86 -18.57 -9.65
CA SER A 198 -4.07 -19.79 -8.85
C SER A 198 -3.13 -19.98 -7.65
N ALA A 199 -2.03 -19.24 -7.52
CA ALA A 199 -1.09 -19.38 -6.40
C ALA A 199 -1.62 -18.75 -5.11
N PHE A 200 -2.18 -17.54 -5.17
CA PHE A 200 -2.65 -16.77 -4.01
C PHE A 200 -4.17 -16.64 -3.93
N SER A 201 -4.67 -16.54 -2.71
CA SER A 201 -6.07 -16.34 -2.38
C SER A 201 -6.53 -14.90 -2.68
N LEU A 202 -7.82 -14.63 -2.45
CA LEU A 202 -8.40 -13.29 -2.66
C LEU A 202 -7.92 -12.24 -1.65
N ASP A 203 -7.23 -12.65 -0.58
CA ASP A 203 -6.55 -11.71 0.32
C ASP A 203 -5.22 -11.18 -0.26
N GLY A 204 -4.71 -11.77 -1.33
CA GLY A 204 -3.45 -11.39 -1.98
C GLY A 204 -2.18 -11.73 -1.20
N ILE A 205 -2.29 -12.47 -0.09
CA ILE A 205 -1.16 -12.79 0.80
C ILE A 205 -1.00 -14.30 0.96
N HIS A 206 -2.07 -15.00 1.32
CA HIS A 206 -1.99 -16.44 1.61
C HIS A 206 -2.11 -17.25 0.32
N PRO A 207 -1.34 -18.34 0.17
CA PRO A 207 -1.55 -19.27 -0.93
C PRO A 207 -2.96 -19.86 -0.92
N THR A 208 -3.47 -20.20 -2.10
CA THR A 208 -4.66 -21.05 -2.20
C THR A 208 -4.33 -22.48 -1.75
N ALA A 209 -5.32 -23.37 -1.61
CA ALA A 209 -5.03 -24.78 -1.34
C ALA A 209 -4.14 -25.39 -2.44
N ARG A 210 -4.29 -24.94 -3.69
CA ARG A 210 -3.40 -25.29 -4.79
C ARG A 210 -1.99 -24.75 -4.62
N GLY A 211 -1.84 -23.49 -4.23
CA GLY A 211 -0.54 -22.90 -3.93
C GLY A 211 0.17 -23.62 -2.78
N TYR A 212 -0.57 -24.01 -1.74
CA TYR A 212 -0.04 -24.85 -0.64
C TYR A 212 0.35 -26.25 -1.09
N ALA A 213 -0.38 -26.87 -2.03
CA ALA A 213 0.01 -28.16 -2.59
C ALA A 213 1.34 -28.07 -3.37
N LEU A 214 1.53 -26.98 -4.14
CA LEU A 214 2.81 -26.71 -4.80
C LEU A 214 3.92 -26.54 -3.77
N LEU A 215 3.71 -25.71 -2.74
CA LEU A 215 4.71 -25.48 -1.69
C LEU A 215 5.06 -26.78 -0.93
N ALA A 216 4.07 -27.62 -0.62
CA ALA A 216 4.28 -28.91 0.02
C ALA A 216 5.15 -29.85 -0.83
N ASN A 217 4.99 -29.83 -2.16
CA ASN A 217 5.87 -30.57 -3.06
C ASN A 217 7.32 -30.10 -2.97
N GLU A 218 7.56 -28.79 -2.87
CA GLU A 218 8.92 -28.24 -2.73
C GLU A 218 9.55 -28.63 -1.39
N PHE A 219 8.77 -28.70 -0.30
CA PHE A 219 9.23 -29.27 0.96
C PHE A 219 9.58 -30.76 0.84
N MET A 220 8.75 -31.56 0.17
CA MET A 220 9.05 -32.98 -0.06
C MET A 220 10.33 -33.18 -0.88
N LYS A 221 10.55 -32.37 -1.92
CA LYS A 221 11.79 -32.40 -2.71
C LYS A 221 13.03 -31.99 -1.88
N ALA A 222 12.91 -30.95 -1.05
CA ALA A 222 14.00 -30.55 -0.15
C ALA A 222 14.34 -31.65 0.86
N ILE A 223 13.32 -32.35 1.37
CA ILE A 223 13.45 -33.50 2.27
C ILE A 223 14.14 -34.67 1.56
N ASP A 224 13.74 -35.01 0.33
CA ASP A 224 14.41 -36.04 -0.49
C ASP A 224 15.89 -35.70 -0.68
N ALA A 225 16.21 -34.45 -1.05
CA ALA A 225 17.58 -34.01 -1.26
C ALA A 225 18.44 -34.03 0.02
N THR A 226 17.85 -33.72 1.17
CA THR A 226 18.60 -33.59 2.44
C THR A 226 18.76 -34.94 3.16
N TYR A 227 17.71 -35.75 3.16
CA TYR A 227 17.63 -36.96 3.99
C TYR A 227 17.67 -38.26 3.20
N GLY A 228 17.65 -38.20 1.86
CA GLY A 228 17.60 -39.39 1.02
C GLY A 228 16.29 -40.15 1.10
N SER A 229 15.19 -39.47 1.46
CA SER A 229 13.84 -40.01 1.22
C SER A 229 13.52 -40.03 -0.27
N ASN A 230 12.32 -40.51 -0.63
CA ASN A 230 11.97 -40.77 -2.01
C ASN A 230 10.55 -40.34 -2.39
N PHE A 231 10.03 -39.23 -1.87
CA PHE A 231 8.67 -38.75 -2.17
C PHE A 231 8.45 -38.54 -3.68
N GLU A 232 9.44 -38.01 -4.40
CA GLU A 232 9.35 -37.83 -5.85
C GLU A 232 9.39 -39.18 -6.60
N GLU A 233 10.39 -40.02 -6.32
CA GLU A 233 10.54 -41.33 -6.98
C GLU A 233 9.37 -42.27 -6.71
N SER A 234 8.81 -42.22 -5.49
CA SER A 234 7.65 -43.02 -5.09
C SER A 234 6.32 -42.49 -5.63
N GLY A 235 6.31 -41.32 -6.29
CA GLY A 235 5.10 -40.70 -6.85
C GLY A 235 4.15 -40.15 -5.79
N ASN A 236 4.65 -39.78 -4.61
CA ASN A 236 3.86 -39.23 -3.50
C ASN A 236 3.74 -37.70 -3.53
N LEU A 237 4.30 -37.02 -4.55
CA LEU A 237 4.04 -35.61 -4.77
C LEU A 237 2.55 -35.38 -5.04
N LEU A 238 2.04 -34.27 -4.51
CA LEU A 238 0.66 -33.86 -4.68
C LEU A 238 0.42 -33.39 -6.12
N ASN A 239 -0.68 -33.84 -6.71
CA ASN A 239 -1.19 -33.22 -7.92
C ASN A 239 -1.91 -31.92 -7.54
N VAL A 240 -1.33 -30.77 -7.92
CA VAL A 240 -1.89 -29.45 -7.61
C VAL A 240 -3.31 -29.27 -8.19
N GLY A 241 -3.67 -30.01 -9.25
CA GLY A 241 -5.00 -30.00 -9.84
C GLY A 241 -6.11 -30.51 -8.92
N ASP A 242 -5.77 -31.37 -7.96
CA ASP A 242 -6.73 -31.94 -7.01
C ASP A 242 -7.14 -30.95 -5.92
N TYR A 243 -6.47 -29.78 -5.86
CA TYR A 243 -6.69 -28.76 -4.85
C TYR A 243 -7.42 -27.55 -5.44
N PRO A 244 -8.47 -27.05 -4.76
CA PRO A 244 -9.23 -25.91 -5.23
C PRO A 244 -8.46 -24.60 -5.03
N THR A 245 -8.74 -23.60 -5.87
CA THR A 245 -8.25 -22.23 -5.68
C THR A 245 -9.18 -21.39 -4.82
N ASN A 246 -10.47 -21.73 -4.81
CA ASN A 246 -11.51 -21.07 -4.03
C ASN A 246 -12.40 -22.10 -3.37
N TYR A 247 -12.81 -21.86 -2.13
CA TYR A 247 -13.85 -22.64 -1.48
C TYR A 247 -15.22 -22.06 -1.80
N PRO A 248 -16.27 -22.89 -1.98
CA PRO A 248 -17.63 -22.39 -2.16
C PRO A 248 -18.04 -21.57 -0.93
N ALA A 249 -18.87 -20.55 -1.14
CA ALA A 249 -19.34 -19.63 -0.09
C ALA A 249 -20.03 -20.34 1.10
N THR A 250 -20.46 -21.59 0.92
CA THR A 250 -21.07 -22.42 1.98
C THR A 250 -20.06 -23.11 2.91
N LEU A 251 -18.75 -23.01 2.61
CA LEU A 251 -17.64 -23.60 3.38
C LEU A 251 -16.68 -22.55 3.94
N GLN A 252 -16.96 -21.25 3.72
CA GLN A 252 -16.22 -20.11 4.28
C GLN A 252 -16.92 -19.61 5.55
#